data_AF-A0A3P5ZUW4-F1
#
_entry.id   AF-A0A3P5ZUW4-F1
#
_cell.length_a   1.000
_cell.length_b   1.000
_cell.length_c   1.000
_cell.angle_alpha   90.00
_cell.angle_beta   90.00
_cell.angle_gamma   90.00
#
_symmetry.space_group_name_H-M   'P 1'
#
loop_
_entity.id
_entity.type
_entity.pdbx_description
1 polymer ?
#
loop_
_entity_poly.entity_id
_entity_poly.type
_entity_poly.pdbx_seq_one_letter_code
_entity_poly.pdbx_strand_id
1 'polypeptide(L)' 'MEFFPLLELPEEIQAVVVERAARNSIQDLYGLKAHRRGR' A
#
# COMPACT_ATOMS: atom_id res chain seq x y z
N MET A 1 10.04 -0.62 -16.82
CA MET A 1 9.16 0.08 -15.86
C MET A 1 9.90 1.34 -15.48
N GLU A 2 9.40 2.50 -15.91
CA GLU A 2 9.92 3.79 -15.45
C GLU A 2 9.55 3.92 -13.97
N PHE A 3 10.56 3.99 -13.10
CA PHE A 3 10.35 4.14 -11.67
C PHE A 3 10.30 5.63 -11.38
N PHE A 4 9.10 6.15 -11.11
CA PHE A 4 8.94 7.55 -10.75
C PHE A 4 9.39 7.74 -9.29
N PRO A 5 10.40 8.60 -9.03
CA PRO A 5 10.80 8.92 -7.68
C PRO A 5 9.65 9.61 -6.95
N LEU A 6 9.14 8.99 -5.88
CA LEU A 6 8.11 9.56 -5.02
C LEU A 6 8.49 10.98 -4.53
N LEU A 7 9.78 11.21 -4.31
CA LEU A 7 10.33 12.49 -3.85
C LEU A 7 10.22 13.63 -4.88
N GLU A 8 9.97 13.31 -6.16
CA GLU A 8 9.78 14.31 -7.22
C GLU A 8 8.31 14.71 -7.39
N LEU A 9 7.38 14.04 -6.70
CA LEU A 9 5.96 14.34 -6.75
C LEU A 9 5.58 15.43 -5.72
N PRO A 10 4.53 16.21 -5.98
CA PRO A 10 3.95 17.10 -4.97
C PRO A 10 3.63 16.35 -3.67
N GLU A 11 3.81 17.00 -2.52
CA GLU A 11 3.62 16.41 -1.19
C GLU A 11 2.23 15.78 -1.01
N GLU A 12 1.20 16.40 -1.58
CA GLU A 12 -0.18 15.91 -1.60
C GLU A 12 -0.30 14.54 -2.28
N ILE A 13 0.43 14.34 -3.38
CA ILE A 13 0.44 13.06 -4.10
C ILE A 13 1.24 12.02 -3.30
N GLN A 14 2.36 12.41 -2.69
CA GLN A 14 3.14 11.51 -1.85
C GLN A 14 2.31 10.97 -0.68
N ALA A 15 1.58 11.86 0.02
CA ALA A 15 0.70 11.48 1.11
C ALA A 15 -0.38 10.49 0.66
N VAL A 16 -1.02 10.74 -0.48
CA VAL A 16 -2.04 9.83 -1.04
C VAL A 16 -1.46 8.46 -1.41
N VAL A 17 -0.24 8.40 -1.97
CA VAL A 17 0.40 7.13 -2.31
C VAL A 17 0.76 6.35 -1.04
N VAL A 18 1.31 7.00 -0.02
CA VAL A 18 1.64 6.39 1.27
C VAL A 18 0.40 5.82 1.94
N GLU A 19 -0.68 6.59 2.03
CA GLU A 19 -1.96 6.16 2.61
C GLU A 19 -2.54 4.94 1.88
N ARG A 20 -2.52 4.95 0.54
CA ARG A 20 -3.01 3.81 -0.26
C ARG A 20 -2.13 2.58 -0.11
N ALA A 21 -0.81 2.74 -0.08
CA ALA A 21 0.12 1.64 0.12
C ALA A 21 -0.04 1.02 1.52
N ALA A 22 -0.18 1.85 2.55
CA ALA A 22 -0.46 1.41 3.91
C ALA A 22 -1.81 0.68 3.99
N ARG A 23 -2.86 1.22 3.38
CA ARG A 23 -4.19 0.59 3.34
C ARG A 23 -4.18 -0.74 2.61
N ASN A 24 -3.50 -0.84 1.47
CA ASN A 24 -3.37 -2.09 0.71
C ASN A 24 -2.57 -3.12 1.50
N SER A 25 -1.48 -2.72 2.16
CA SER A 25 -0.68 -3.60 3.01
C SER A 25 -1.49 -4.12 4.21
N ILE A 26 -2.25 -3.25 4.87
CA ILE A 26 -3.12 -3.63 5.99
C ILE A 26 -4.21 -4.60 5.52
N GLN A 27 -4.86 -4.31 4.39
CA GLN A 27 -5.87 -5.20 3.80
C GLN A 27 -5.28 -6.56 3.42
N ASP A 28 -4.08 -6.60 2.84
CA ASP A 28 -3.39 -7.84 2.51
C ASP A 28 -3.06 -8.65 3.77
N LEU A 29 -2.61 -8.00 4.85
CA LEU A 29 -2.37 -8.66 6.14
C LEU A 29 -3.65 -9.23 6.77
N TYR A 30 -4.77 -8.51 6.70
CA TYR A 30 -6.05 -9.01 7.19
C TYR A 30 -6.63 -10.10 6.29
N GLY A 31 -6.50 -9.99 4.98
CA GLY A 31 -6.87 -11.02 4.01
C GLY A 31 -6.05 -12.30 4.18
N LEU A 32 -4.76 -12.17 4.43
CA LEU A 32 -3.86 -13.28 4.73
C LEU A 32 -4.22 -13.99 6.06
N LYS A 33 -4.61 -13.22 7.08
CA LYS A 33 -5.11 -13.80 8.34
C LYS A 33 -6.44 -14.53 8.17
N ALA A 34 -7.34 -14.02 7.31
CA ALA A 34 -8.59 -14.70 6.98
C ALA A 34 -8.35 -16.03 6.22
N HIS A 35 -7.33 -16.09 5.36
CA HIS A 35 -6.95 -17.30 4.64
C HIS A 35 -6.25 -18.36 5.51
N ARG A 36 -5.66 -17.97 6.65
CA ARG A 36 -5.00 -18.90 7.58
C ARG A 36 -5.95 -19.68 8.51
N ARG A 37 -7.24 -19.35 8.56
CA ARG A 37 -8.22 -20.04 9.45
C ARG A 37 -9.00 -21.17 8.77
N GLY A 38 -8.53 -21.63 7.61
CA GLY A 38 -9.12 -22.74 6.87
C GLY A 38 -8.06 -23.76 6.44
N ARG A 39 -7.45 -24.45 7.39
CA ARG A 39 -6.93 -25.81 7.25
C ARG A 39 -7.04 -26.53 8.57
#